data_AF-A0A5M8SGG4-F1
#
_entry.id   AF-A0A5M8SGG4-F1
#
_cell.length_a   1.000
_cell.length_b   1.000
_cell.length_c   1.000
_cell.angle_alpha   90.00
_cell.angle_beta   90.00
_cell.angle_gamma   90.00
#
_symmetry.space_group_name_H-M   'P 1'
#
loop_
_entity.id
_entity.type
_entity.pdbx_description
1 polymer ?
#
loop_
_entity_poly.entity_id
_entity_poly.type
_entity_poly.pdbx_seq_one_letter_code
_entity_poly.pdbx_strand_id
1 'polypeptide(L)'
;MTACSREPEIRSLLDRGHWPAAASPELTAHAAACTRCSQLLLLTQAFRADRTRAAASVRLEAPGVLWWRAQLRRRNADLQRLQRPLLGAQIFSVLLSLVAAAIFLASQSKATLAWIAAVPHVLHFESLLPEPLQSPLGLAALIAGILALIAAVAKALAYATSETRD
;
A
#
# COMPACT_ATOMS: atom_id res chain seq x y z
N MET A 1 36.01 -33.82 27.61
CA MET A 1 36.13 -32.96 26.41
C MET A 1 37.22 -31.94 26.69
N THR A 2 38.40 -32.10 26.09
CA THR A 2 39.55 -31.24 26.37
C THR A 2 39.35 -29.86 25.72
N ALA A 3 39.47 -28.81 26.53
CA ALA A 3 39.53 -27.45 26.03
C ALA A 3 40.90 -27.26 25.36
N CYS A 4 40.93 -26.79 24.11
CA CYS A 4 42.17 -26.46 23.43
C CYS A 4 42.54 -25.00 23.74
N SER A 5 43.75 -24.76 24.22
CA SER A 5 44.22 -23.42 24.57
C SER A 5 44.40 -22.50 23.36
N ARG A 6 44.68 -23.06 22.17
CA ARG A 6 44.93 -22.32 20.91
C ARG A 6 43.70 -22.19 20.00
N GLU A 7 42.59 -22.81 20.36
CA GLU A 7 41.30 -22.67 19.66
C GLU A 7 40.81 -21.22 19.49
N PRO A 8 40.84 -20.33 20.51
CA PRO A 8 40.36 -18.95 20.34
C PRO A 8 41.20 -18.16 19.34
N GLU A 9 42.50 -18.43 19.28
CA GLU A 9 43.42 -17.80 18.34
C GLU A 9 43.10 -18.21 16.90
N ILE A 10 42.89 -19.52 16.65
CA ILE A 10 42.46 -20.04 15.35
C ILE A 10 41.07 -19.50 14.96
N ARG A 11 40.13 -19.44 15.91
CA ARG A 11 38.79 -18.88 15.66
C ARG A 11 38.88 -17.41 15.24
N SER A 12 39.72 -16.62 15.90
CA SER A 12 39.90 -15.21 15.54
C SER A 12 40.47 -15.01 14.12
N LEU A 13 41.39 -15.88 13.69
CA LEU A 13 41.94 -15.87 12.34
C LEU A 13 40.91 -16.33 11.31
N LEU A 14 40.11 -17.32 11.67
CA LEU A 14 38.98 -17.77 10.86
C LEU A 14 38.00 -16.61 10.67
N ASP A 15 37.49 -15.99 11.72
CA ASP A 15 36.47 -14.92 11.65
C ASP A 15 36.91 -13.76 10.74
N ARG A 16 38.20 -13.42 10.74
CA ARG A 16 38.77 -12.37 9.87
C ARG A 16 39.06 -12.83 8.43
N GLY A 17 38.96 -14.12 8.15
CA GLY A 17 39.24 -14.70 6.83
C GLY A 17 40.72 -14.77 6.46
N HIS A 18 41.63 -14.64 7.44
CA HIS A 18 43.08 -14.58 7.19
C HIS A 18 43.80 -15.93 7.28
N TRP A 19 43.09 -17.00 7.58
CA TRP A 19 43.64 -18.36 7.55
C TRP A 19 43.77 -18.87 6.10
N PRO A 20 44.90 -19.48 5.68
CA PRO A 20 46.14 -19.75 6.43
C PRO A 20 47.22 -18.65 6.29
N ALA A 21 46.97 -17.61 5.49
CA ALA A 21 47.98 -16.62 5.11
C ALA A 21 48.60 -15.83 6.29
N ALA A 22 47.85 -15.59 7.36
CA ALA A 22 48.33 -14.87 8.55
C ALA A 22 48.61 -15.78 9.76
N ALA A 23 48.56 -17.10 9.58
CA ALA A 23 48.81 -18.05 10.65
C ALA A 23 50.32 -18.32 10.80
N SER A 24 50.81 -18.36 12.04
CA SER A 24 52.19 -18.79 12.30
C SER A 24 52.39 -20.27 11.94
N PRO A 25 53.62 -20.70 11.61
CA PRO A 25 53.92 -22.10 11.34
C PRO A 25 53.60 -23.02 12.54
N GLU A 26 53.70 -22.51 13.76
CA GLU A 26 53.34 -23.24 14.98
C GLU A 26 51.82 -23.46 15.10
N LEU A 27 51.02 -22.45 14.74
CA LEU A 27 49.55 -22.54 14.76
C LEU A 27 49.02 -23.51 13.69
N THR A 28 49.63 -23.51 12.50
CA THR A 28 49.28 -24.45 11.44
C THR A 28 49.65 -25.89 11.81
N ALA A 29 50.82 -26.11 12.41
CA ALA A 29 51.21 -27.41 12.95
C ALA A 29 50.26 -27.90 14.07
N HIS A 30 49.89 -27.01 14.99
CA HIS A 30 48.92 -27.33 16.05
C HIS A 30 47.55 -27.71 15.48
N ALA A 31 47.06 -26.95 14.50
CA ALA A 31 45.76 -27.20 13.89
C ALA A 31 45.70 -28.54 13.13
N ALA A 32 46.84 -29.01 12.59
CA ALA A 32 46.94 -30.33 11.98
C ALA A 32 46.95 -31.48 13.01
N ALA A 33 47.58 -31.27 14.17
CA ALA A 33 47.68 -32.29 15.22
C ALA A 33 46.45 -32.36 16.14
N CYS A 34 45.73 -31.25 16.32
CA CYS A 34 44.59 -31.17 17.25
C CYS A 34 43.26 -31.45 16.53
N THR A 35 42.59 -32.55 16.90
CA THR A 35 41.29 -32.96 16.34
C THR A 35 40.21 -31.88 16.41
N ARG A 36 40.18 -31.10 17.50
CA ARG A 36 39.17 -30.05 17.70
C ARG A 36 39.39 -28.86 16.75
N CYS A 37 40.65 -28.44 16.60
CA CYS A 37 41.02 -27.35 15.71
C CYS A 37 40.87 -27.75 14.24
N SER A 38 41.23 -28.99 13.88
CA SER A 38 41.06 -29.50 12.53
C SER A 38 39.58 -29.63 12.13
N GLN A 39 38.72 -30.11 13.03
CA GLN A 39 37.27 -30.16 12.80
C GLN A 39 36.67 -28.76 12.60
N LEU A 40 37.08 -27.77 13.43
CA LEU A 40 36.63 -26.38 13.28
C LEU A 40 37.04 -25.80 11.91
N LEU A 41 38.27 -26.04 11.49
CA LEU A 41 38.77 -25.61 10.18
C LEU A 41 37.99 -26.27 9.04
N LEU A 42 37.79 -27.59 9.10
CA LEU A 42 37.06 -28.36 8.10
C LEU A 42 35.62 -27.86 7.94
N LEU A 43 34.89 -27.69 9.04
CA LEU A 43 33.52 -27.17 9.02
C LEU A 43 33.48 -25.76 8.43
N THR A 44 34.36 -24.88 8.90
CA THR A 44 34.38 -23.48 8.47
C THR A 44 34.71 -23.36 6.98
N GLN A 45 35.66 -24.16 6.49
CA GLN A 45 36.03 -24.20 5.07
C GLN A 45 34.90 -24.79 4.21
N ALA A 46 34.24 -25.85 4.68
CA ALA A 46 33.09 -26.44 4.00
C ALA A 46 31.94 -25.44 3.84
N PHE A 47 31.55 -24.75 4.93
CA PHE A 47 30.52 -23.71 4.88
C PHE A 47 30.91 -22.53 4.00
N ARG A 48 32.19 -22.13 3.99
CA ARG A 48 32.68 -21.06 3.10
C ARG A 48 32.60 -21.46 1.64
N ALA A 49 33.04 -22.67 1.31
CA ALA A 49 32.97 -23.19 -0.04
C ALA A 49 31.51 -23.35 -0.53
N ASP A 50 30.61 -23.77 0.36
CA ASP A 50 29.20 -23.87 0.03
C ASP A 50 28.57 -22.50 -0.15
N ARG A 51 28.88 -21.55 0.74
CA ARG A 51 28.44 -20.16 0.63
C ARG A 51 28.93 -19.49 -0.66
N THR A 52 30.18 -19.73 -1.09
CA THR A 52 30.69 -19.16 -2.35
C THR A 52 30.01 -19.80 -3.56
N ARG A 53 29.75 -21.12 -3.54
CA ARG A 53 28.97 -21.79 -4.59
C ARG A 53 27.53 -21.29 -4.66
N ALA A 54 26.87 -21.13 -3.52
CA ALA A 54 25.52 -20.57 -3.44
C ALA A 54 25.49 -19.11 -3.91
N ALA A 55 26.48 -18.30 -3.55
CA ALA A 55 26.59 -16.93 -4.03
C ALA A 55 26.83 -16.86 -5.55
N ALA A 56 27.60 -17.80 -6.10
CA ALA A 56 27.87 -17.88 -7.54
C ALA A 56 26.68 -18.40 -8.36
N SER A 57 25.78 -19.20 -7.76
CA SER A 57 24.58 -19.72 -8.45
C SER A 57 23.44 -18.72 -8.52
N VAL A 58 23.42 -17.72 -7.63
CA VAL A 58 22.43 -16.64 -7.65
C VAL A 58 22.81 -15.61 -8.72
N ARG A 59 22.09 -15.60 -9.83
CA ARG A 59 22.09 -14.47 -10.75
C ARG A 59 21.38 -13.30 -10.09
N LEU A 60 22.14 -12.45 -9.40
CA LEU A 60 21.62 -11.19 -8.89
C LEU A 60 21.14 -10.34 -10.07
N GLU A 61 19.91 -9.82 -9.97
CA GLU A 61 19.44 -8.77 -10.88
C GLU A 61 20.43 -7.60 -10.86
N ALA A 62 20.50 -6.85 -11.96
CA ALA A 62 21.41 -5.71 -12.08
C ALA A 62 21.30 -4.81 -10.84
N PRO A 63 22.43 -4.36 -10.25
CA PRO A 63 22.43 -3.60 -9.00
C PRO A 63 21.49 -2.38 -9.00
N GLY A 64 21.33 -1.76 -10.17
CA GLY A 64 20.40 -0.64 -10.37
C GLY A 64 18.93 -1.00 -10.15
N VAL A 65 18.50 -2.22 -10.49
CA VAL A 65 17.11 -2.68 -10.28
C VAL A 65 16.83 -2.91 -8.81
N LEU A 66 17.78 -3.48 -8.06
CA LEU A 66 17.67 -3.66 -6.62
C LEU A 66 17.59 -2.31 -5.90
N TRP A 67 18.46 -1.37 -6.26
CA TRP A 67 18.45 -0.03 -5.70
C TRP A 67 17.19 0.74 -6.07
N TRP A 68 16.73 0.64 -7.32
CA TRP A 68 15.48 1.23 -7.78
C TRP A 68 14.28 0.70 -6.99
N ARG A 69 14.17 -0.62 -6.82
CA ARG A 69 13.11 -1.25 -6.02
C ARG A 69 13.16 -0.81 -4.55
N ALA A 70 14.36 -0.63 -3.98
CA ALA A 70 14.50 -0.13 -2.62
C ALA A 70 14.08 1.35 -2.50
N GLN A 71 14.45 2.18 -3.48
CA GLN A 71 14.09 3.60 -3.54
C GLN A 71 12.58 3.79 -3.74
N LEU A 72 11.97 2.96 -4.59
CA LEU A 72 10.53 3.00 -4.86
C LEU A 72 9.70 2.66 -3.62
N ARG A 73 10.16 1.70 -2.79
CA ARG A 73 9.51 1.39 -1.51
C ARG A 73 9.50 2.57 -0.54
N ARG A 74 10.61 3.34 -0.48
CA ARG A 74 10.67 4.56 0.34
C ARG A 74 9.71 5.63 -0.17
N ARG A 75 9.72 5.88 -1.49
CA ARG A 75 8.81 6.87 -2.11
C ARG A 75 7.33 6.48 -1.95
N ASN A 76 6.99 5.20 -2.09
CA ASN A 76 5.61 4.74 -1.92
C ASN A 76 5.12 4.89 -0.48
N ALA A 77 5.98 4.72 0.53
CA ALA A 77 5.62 4.96 1.92
C ALA A 77 5.25 6.43 2.20
N ASP A 78 5.90 7.36 1.50
CA ASP A 78 5.58 8.80 1.60
C ASP A 78 4.31 9.15 0.80
N LEU A 79 4.12 8.55 -0.38
CA LEU A 79 2.93 8.77 -1.21
C LEU A 79 1.63 8.27 -0.56
N GLN A 80 1.68 7.19 0.22
CA GLN A 80 0.52 6.73 0.99
C GLN A 80 -0.01 7.79 1.97
N ARG A 81 0.85 8.70 2.44
CA ARG A 81 0.44 9.82 3.31
C ARG A 81 -0.22 10.95 2.52
N LEU A 82 0.14 11.11 1.25
CA LEU A 82 -0.34 12.18 0.37
C LEU A 82 -1.62 11.84 -0.40
N GLN A 83 -2.00 10.56 -0.52
CA GLN A 83 -3.25 10.17 -1.19
C GLN A 83 -4.52 10.42 -0.35
N ARG A 84 -4.37 10.50 0.99
CA ARG A 84 -5.49 10.78 1.92
C ARG A 84 -6.18 12.14 1.70
N PRO A 85 -5.46 13.28 1.52
CA PRO A 85 -6.12 14.57 1.34
C PRO A 85 -6.84 14.73 -0.01
N LEU A 86 -6.38 14.04 -1.07
CA LEU A 86 -6.96 14.20 -2.41
C LEU A 86 -8.39 13.63 -2.48
N LEU A 87 -8.64 12.49 -1.82
CA LEU A 87 -9.98 11.91 -1.71
C LEU A 87 -10.93 12.82 -0.92
N GLY A 88 -10.44 13.51 0.11
CA GLY A 88 -11.22 14.47 0.89
C GLY A 88 -11.72 15.66 0.05
N ALA A 89 -10.84 16.21 -0.80
CA ALA A 89 -11.19 17.33 -1.68
C ALA A 89 -12.26 16.94 -2.72
N GLN A 90 -12.16 15.73 -3.28
CA GLN A 90 -13.11 15.27 -4.29
C GLN A 90 -14.50 14.98 -3.69
N ILE A 91 -14.55 14.41 -2.49
CA ILE A 91 -15.81 14.23 -1.75
C ILE A 91 -16.44 15.58 -1.42
N PHE A 92 -15.65 16.56 -0.98
CA PHE A 92 -16.14 17.89 -0.66
C PHE A 92 -16.74 18.60 -1.89
N SER A 93 -16.08 18.50 -3.05
CA SER A 93 -16.59 19.06 -4.30
C SER A 93 -17.92 18.44 -4.71
N VAL A 94 -18.05 17.11 -4.65
CA VAL A 94 -19.30 16.42 -5.00
C VAL A 94 -20.42 16.80 -4.04
N LEU A 95 -20.14 16.86 -2.74
CA LEU A 95 -21.13 17.24 -1.73
C LEU A 95 -21.62 18.68 -1.94
N LEU A 96 -20.71 19.60 -2.19
CA LEU A 96 -21.04 21.00 -2.45
C LEU A 96 -21.85 21.18 -3.73
N SER A 97 -21.49 20.48 -4.82
CA SER A 97 -22.24 20.49 -6.07
C SER A 97 -23.66 19.94 -5.90
N LEU A 98 -23.84 18.88 -5.11
CA LEU A 98 -25.16 18.32 -4.82
C LEU A 98 -26.03 19.29 -4.01
N VAL A 99 -25.45 19.94 -3.01
CA VAL A 99 -26.17 20.96 -2.21
C VAL A 99 -26.57 22.14 -3.10
N ALA A 100 -25.67 22.63 -3.94
CA ALA A 100 -25.96 23.73 -4.87
C ALA A 100 -27.06 23.34 -5.88
N ALA A 101 -27.01 22.12 -6.44
CA ALA A 101 -28.04 21.62 -7.33
C ALA A 101 -29.40 21.54 -6.62
N ALA A 102 -29.47 20.99 -5.39
CA ALA A 102 -30.70 20.89 -4.63
C ALA A 102 -31.33 22.28 -4.34
N ILE A 103 -30.50 23.26 -3.95
CA ILE A 103 -30.95 24.64 -3.71
C ILE A 103 -31.47 25.27 -5.02
N PHE A 104 -30.77 25.05 -6.13
CA PHE A 104 -31.17 25.58 -7.44
C PHE A 104 -32.51 24.98 -7.92
N LEU A 105 -32.70 23.65 -7.79
CA LEU A 105 -33.97 23.02 -8.12
C LEU A 105 -35.11 23.52 -7.22
N ALA A 106 -34.85 23.68 -5.92
CA ALA A 106 -35.85 24.19 -4.97
C ALA A 106 -36.26 25.64 -5.28
N SER A 107 -35.30 26.51 -5.61
CA SER A 107 -35.56 27.92 -5.92
C SER A 107 -36.25 28.09 -7.27
N GLN A 108 -35.87 27.29 -8.27
CA GLN A 108 -36.44 27.36 -9.61
C GLN A 108 -37.82 26.71 -9.71
N SER A 109 -38.21 25.87 -8.75
CA SER A 109 -39.51 25.16 -8.77
C SER A 109 -40.70 26.08 -9.02
N LYS A 110 -40.78 27.24 -8.36
CA LYS A 110 -41.93 28.16 -8.52
C LYS A 110 -41.89 28.94 -9.84
N ALA A 111 -40.71 29.38 -10.28
CA ALA A 111 -40.55 30.20 -11.48
C ALA A 111 -40.61 29.37 -12.78
N THR A 112 -40.02 28.17 -12.77
CA THR A 112 -40.10 27.24 -13.92
C THR A 112 -41.47 26.59 -14.05
N LEU A 113 -42.14 26.21 -12.95
CA LEU A 113 -43.53 25.72 -13.04
C LEU A 113 -44.47 26.82 -13.55
N ALA A 114 -44.27 28.07 -13.13
CA ALA A 114 -45.07 29.19 -13.64
C ALA A 114 -44.83 29.47 -15.14
N TRP A 115 -43.58 29.36 -15.62
CA TRP A 115 -43.24 29.53 -17.03
C TRP A 115 -43.71 28.35 -17.90
N ILE A 116 -43.61 27.10 -17.42
CA ILE A 116 -44.11 25.89 -18.10
C ILE A 116 -45.64 25.89 -18.15
N ALA A 117 -46.31 26.33 -17.09
CA ALA A 117 -47.77 26.52 -17.10
C ALA A 117 -48.23 27.59 -18.10
N ALA A 118 -47.34 28.51 -18.50
CA ALA A 118 -47.60 29.49 -19.55
C ALA A 118 -47.29 28.99 -20.98
N VAL A 119 -46.77 27.76 -21.14
CA VAL A 119 -46.57 27.13 -22.45
C VAL A 119 -47.92 26.57 -22.94
N PRO A 120 -48.37 26.91 -24.17
CA PRO A 120 -49.62 26.39 -24.71
C PRO A 120 -49.60 24.85 -24.76
N HIS A 121 -50.75 24.23 -24.46
CA HIS A 121 -50.98 22.80 -24.18
C HIS A 121 -50.71 21.82 -25.34
N VAL A 122 -49.77 22.12 -26.25
CA VAL A 122 -49.47 21.31 -27.44
C VAL A 122 -48.57 20.10 -27.14
N LEU A 123 -48.03 20.01 -25.92
CA LEU A 123 -47.17 18.91 -25.50
C LEU A 123 -47.77 18.23 -24.26
N HIS A 124 -48.45 17.10 -24.47
CA HIS A 124 -49.04 16.27 -23.41
C HIS A 124 -47.97 15.48 -22.64
N PHE A 125 -47.06 16.19 -21.98
CA PHE A 125 -46.02 15.60 -21.11
C PHE A 125 -46.61 14.83 -19.92
N GLU A 126 -47.87 15.07 -19.55
CA GLU A 126 -48.58 14.34 -18.48
C GLU A 126 -48.72 12.84 -18.77
N SER A 127 -48.77 12.43 -20.04
CA SER A 127 -48.98 11.02 -20.43
C SER A 127 -47.74 10.13 -20.27
N LEU A 128 -46.56 10.74 -20.14
CA LEU A 128 -45.28 10.02 -20.06
C LEU A 128 -44.78 9.84 -18.63
N LEU A 129 -45.32 10.60 -17.67
CA LEU A 129 -44.93 10.50 -16.26
C LEU A 129 -45.91 9.61 -15.49
N PRO A 130 -45.41 8.64 -14.70
CA PRO A 130 -46.25 7.86 -13.80
C PRO A 130 -47.03 8.78 -12.84
N GLU A 131 -48.32 8.52 -12.64
CA GLU A 131 -49.20 9.25 -11.70
C GLU A 131 -48.55 9.67 -10.36
N PRO A 132 -47.75 8.85 -9.66
CA PRO A 132 -47.15 9.27 -8.40
C PRO A 132 -46.17 10.44 -8.52
N LEU A 133 -45.51 10.64 -9.68
CA LEU A 133 -44.59 11.77 -9.90
C LEU A 133 -45.31 13.08 -10.26
N GLN A 134 -46.60 13.03 -10.62
CA GLN A 134 -47.38 14.22 -10.96
C GLN A 134 -47.70 15.05 -9.71
N SER A 135 -47.74 14.41 -8.54
CA SER A 135 -47.93 15.10 -7.27
C SER A 135 -46.63 15.82 -6.84
N PRO A 136 -46.70 17.07 -6.36
CA PRO A 136 -45.52 17.80 -5.87
C PRO A 136 -44.86 17.11 -4.68
N LEU A 137 -45.65 16.37 -3.90
CA LEU A 137 -45.17 15.51 -2.81
C LEU A 137 -44.40 14.28 -3.32
N GLY A 138 -44.83 13.66 -4.42
CA GLY A 138 -44.16 12.52 -5.01
C GLY A 138 -42.80 12.89 -5.62
N LEU A 139 -42.73 14.02 -6.33
CA LEU A 139 -41.45 14.57 -6.80
C LEU A 139 -40.51 14.92 -5.63
N ALA A 140 -41.02 15.55 -4.58
CA ALA A 140 -40.25 15.85 -3.39
C ALA A 140 -39.74 14.58 -2.69
N ALA A 141 -40.57 13.53 -2.61
CA ALA A 141 -40.19 12.25 -2.01
C ALA A 141 -39.12 11.51 -2.84
N LEU A 142 -39.19 11.59 -4.16
CA LEU A 142 -38.21 10.97 -5.06
C LEU A 142 -36.85 11.68 -4.96
N ILE A 143 -36.86 13.02 -4.96
CA ILE A 143 -35.64 13.83 -4.75
C ILE A 143 -35.06 13.57 -3.36
N ALA A 144 -35.89 13.52 -2.32
CA ALA A 144 -35.46 13.19 -0.96
C ALA A 144 -34.89 11.77 -0.87
N GLY A 145 -35.49 10.80 -1.56
CA GLY A 145 -35.00 9.42 -1.64
C GLY A 145 -33.64 9.32 -2.33
N ILE A 146 -33.45 10.03 -3.45
CA ILE A 146 -32.16 10.07 -4.16
C ILE A 146 -31.10 10.73 -3.27
N LEU A 147 -31.40 11.86 -2.62
CA LEU A 147 -30.47 12.53 -1.70
C LEU A 147 -30.12 11.65 -0.50
N ALA A 148 -31.10 10.94 0.08
CA ALA A 148 -30.87 10.01 1.17
C ALA A 148 -29.97 8.83 0.75
N LEU A 149 -30.16 8.29 -0.45
CA LEU A 149 -29.35 7.21 -0.99
C LEU A 149 -27.90 7.66 -1.22
N ILE A 150 -27.71 8.86 -1.78
CA ILE A 150 -26.38 9.45 -1.97
C ILE A 150 -25.69 9.70 -0.61
N ALA A 151 -26.43 10.23 0.38
CA ALA A 151 -25.90 10.45 1.72
C ALA A 151 -25.51 9.13 2.42
N ALA A 152 -26.32 8.07 2.25
CA ALA A 152 -26.03 6.74 2.80
C ALA A 152 -24.76 6.14 2.17
N VAL A 153 -24.59 6.24 0.85
CA VAL A 153 -23.39 5.77 0.14
C VAL A 153 -22.16 6.56 0.59
N ALA A 154 -22.25 7.89 0.71
CA ALA A 154 -21.16 8.73 1.19
C ALA A 154 -20.74 8.35 2.62
N LYS A 155 -21.70 8.08 3.50
CA LYS A 155 -21.45 7.67 4.89
C LYS A 155 -20.84 6.27 4.97
N ALA A 156 -21.28 5.32 4.14
CA ALA A 156 -20.72 3.97 4.07
C ALA A 156 -19.27 4.00 3.55
N LEU A 157 -18.97 4.83 2.54
CA LEU A 157 -17.60 5.02 2.07
C LEU A 157 -16.71 5.63 3.15
N ALA A 158 -17.20 6.65 3.87
CA ALA A 158 -16.47 7.27 4.96
C ALA A 158 -16.17 6.26 6.08
N TYR A 159 -17.14 5.41 6.43
CA TYR A 159 -16.98 4.35 7.43
C TYR A 159 -15.95 3.29 7.01
N ALA A 160 -16.01 2.82 5.76
CA ALA A 160 -15.03 1.87 5.22
C ALA A 160 -13.61 2.47 5.20
N THR A 161 -13.48 3.78 4.95
CA THR A 161 -12.18 4.46 5.03
C THR A 161 -11.69 4.67 6.47
N SER A 162 -12.57 4.72 7.46
CA SER A 162 -12.16 4.78 8.88
C SER A 162 -11.73 3.43 9.43
N GLU A 163 -12.40 2.35 9.03
CA GLU A 163 -12.10 1.00 9.54
C GLU A 163 -10.75 0.46 9.04
N THR A 164 -10.30 0.88 7.85
CA THR A 164 -8.95 0.58 7.35
C THR A 164 -7.82 1.35 8.04
N ARG A 165 -8.13 2.17 9.05
CA ARG A 165 -7.18 3.03 9.75
C ARG A 165 -6.82 2.55 11.17
N ASP A 166 -7.60 1.62 11.74
CA ASP A 166 -7.31 0.89 12.98
C ASP A 166 -6.58 -0.44 12.67
#